data_AF-A0A3P1V7W7-F1
#
_entry.id   AF-A0A3P1V7W7-F1
#
_cell.length_a   1.000
_cell.length_b   1.000
_cell.length_c   1.000
_cell.angle_alpha   90.00
_cell.angle_beta   90.00
_cell.angle_gamma   90.00
#
_symmetry.space_group_name_H-M   'P 1'
#
loop_
_entity.id
_entity.type
_entity.pdbx_description
1 polymer ?
#
loop_
_entity_poly.entity_id
_entity_poly.type
_entity_poly.pdbx_seq_one_letter_code
_entity_poly.pdbx_strand_id
1 'polypeptide(L)'
;IIDLKPGKYVFHEEAAPNGYLAVTDITFQVNYDGTVTVLDTNSNAVEYKDGKLVITDQYAPTTTTETPNPPSPGKKRKALPKTGEESGLTTTLIGFTLLVVVGAASVLYRKSKESE
;
A
#
# COMPACT_ATOMS: atom_id res chain seq x y z
N ILE A 1 9.14 23.87 -1.84
CA ILE A 1 7.90 23.92 -1.02
C ILE A 1 6.90 24.74 -1.81
N ILE A 2 5.66 24.31 -1.90
CA ILE A 2 4.60 25.03 -2.61
C ILE A 2 3.56 25.48 -1.59
N ASP A 3 3.14 26.74 -1.69
CA ASP A 3 2.19 27.32 -0.73
C ASP A 3 0.80 27.32 -1.34
N LEU A 4 -0.09 26.49 -0.77
CA LEU A 4 -1.48 26.38 -1.17
C LEU A 4 -2.36 27.22 -0.24
N LYS A 5 -3.32 27.94 -0.81
CA LYS A 5 -4.37 28.60 -0.02
C LYS A 5 -5.32 27.54 0.55
N PRO A 6 -6.07 27.84 1.61
CA PRO A 6 -7.15 26.97 2.07
C PRO A 6 -8.15 26.71 0.93
N GLY A 7 -8.51 25.44 0.72
CA GLY A 7 -9.33 25.04 -0.42
C GLY A 7 -9.28 23.55 -0.72
N LYS A 8 -10.10 23.13 -1.67
CA LYS A 8 -10.19 21.74 -2.16
C LYS A 8 -9.30 21.58 -3.39
N TYR A 9 -8.51 20.51 -3.40
CA TYR A 9 -7.51 20.20 -4.41
C TYR A 9 -7.62 18.75 -4.87
N VAL A 10 -7.08 18.49 -6.06
CA VAL A 10 -6.93 17.16 -6.64
C VAL A 10 -5.46 16.95 -6.97
N PHE A 11 -4.89 15.86 -6.46
CA PHE A 11 -3.63 15.32 -6.96
C PHE A 11 -3.95 14.42 -8.16
N HIS A 12 -3.31 14.70 -9.29
CA HIS A 12 -3.43 13.94 -10.53
C HIS A 12 -2.03 13.51 -10.97
N GLU A 13 -1.79 12.21 -11.07
CA GLU A 13 -0.56 11.67 -11.64
C GLU A 13 -0.71 11.57 -13.16
N GLU A 14 0.15 12.26 -13.91
CA GLU A 14 0.08 12.25 -15.38
C GLU A 14 0.55 10.91 -15.98
N ALA A 15 1.61 10.31 -15.41
CA ALA A 15 2.11 9.01 -15.83
C ALA A 15 2.94 8.34 -14.72
N ALA A 16 2.66 7.06 -14.47
CA ALA A 16 3.45 6.23 -13.57
C ALA A 16 4.81 5.85 -14.17
N PRO A 17 5.85 5.69 -13.34
CA PRO A 17 7.09 5.07 -13.76
C PRO A 17 6.90 3.61 -14.23
N ASN A 18 7.84 3.13 -15.05
CA ASN A 18 7.83 1.73 -15.50
C ASN A 18 7.85 0.76 -14.32
N GLY A 19 6.92 -0.21 -14.32
CA GLY A 19 6.79 -1.21 -13.28
C GLY A 19 5.82 -0.83 -12.14
N TYR A 20 5.15 0.32 -12.24
CA TYR A 20 4.16 0.79 -11.26
C TYR A 20 2.79 1.04 -11.92
N LEU A 21 1.75 1.00 -11.09
CA LEU A 21 0.39 1.41 -11.45
C LEU A 21 0.21 2.88 -11.12
N ALA A 22 -0.38 3.62 -12.06
CA ALA A 22 -0.72 5.01 -11.83
C ALA A 22 -1.75 5.14 -10.72
N VAL A 23 -1.52 6.12 -9.87
CA VAL A 23 -2.44 6.56 -8.84
C VAL A 23 -3.58 7.33 -9.51
N THR A 24 -4.80 6.92 -9.20
CA THR A 24 -5.99 7.67 -9.61
C THR A 24 -6.13 8.95 -8.79
N ASP A 25 -6.93 9.89 -9.28
CA ASP A 25 -7.13 11.19 -8.64
C ASP A 25 -7.40 11.08 -7.14
N ILE A 26 -6.65 11.85 -6.33
CA ILE A 26 -6.85 11.93 -4.89
C ILE A 26 -7.34 13.32 -4.56
N THR A 27 -8.45 13.40 -3.83
CA THR A 27 -9.02 14.67 -3.41
C THR A 27 -8.62 14.97 -1.97
N PHE A 28 -8.09 16.16 -1.73
CA PHE A 28 -7.73 16.64 -0.40
C PHE A 28 -8.13 18.09 -0.18
N GLN A 29 -8.21 18.51 1.07
CA GLN A 29 -8.50 19.88 1.47
C GLN A 29 -7.36 20.44 2.31
N VAL A 30 -6.90 21.63 1.96
CA VAL A 30 -6.03 22.45 2.81
C VAL A 30 -6.92 23.28 3.71
N ASN A 31 -6.74 23.14 5.02
CA ASN A 31 -7.50 23.86 6.04
C ASN A 31 -6.89 25.25 6.30
N TYR A 32 -7.63 26.12 6.99
CA TYR A 32 -7.17 27.47 7.32
C TYR A 32 -5.94 27.49 8.24
N ASP A 33 -5.72 26.42 9.01
CA ASP A 33 -4.56 26.24 9.89
C ASP A 33 -3.35 25.59 9.18
N GLY A 34 -3.46 25.34 7.86
CA GLY A 34 -2.41 24.71 7.06
C GLY A 34 -2.36 23.19 7.16
N THR A 35 -3.25 22.55 7.93
CA THR A 35 -3.38 21.09 7.95
C THR A 35 -4.07 20.56 6.69
N VAL A 36 -3.88 19.27 6.39
CA VAL A 36 -4.51 18.63 5.23
C VAL A 36 -5.49 17.55 5.69
N THR A 37 -6.71 17.61 5.14
CA THR A 37 -7.72 16.56 5.25
C THR A 37 -7.81 15.80 3.93
N VAL A 38 -7.62 14.49 3.96
CA VAL A 38 -7.86 13.63 2.79
C VAL A 38 -9.35 13.36 2.67
N LEU A 39 -9.94 13.67 1.51
CA LEU A 39 -11.39 13.56 1.28
C LEU A 39 -11.75 12.29 0.50
N ASP A 40 -10.95 11.93 -0.50
CA ASP A 40 -11.14 10.73 -1.31
C ASP A 40 -9.79 10.21 -1.78
N THR A 41 -9.50 8.94 -1.47
CA THR A 41 -8.26 8.27 -1.87
C THR A 41 -8.40 7.41 -3.11
N ASN A 42 -9.62 7.12 -3.57
CA ASN A 42 -9.87 6.17 -4.67
C ASN A 42 -9.11 4.84 -4.53
N SER A 43 -9.03 4.32 -3.29
CA SER A 43 -8.29 3.09 -2.93
C SER A 43 -6.76 3.16 -3.04
N ASN A 44 -6.19 4.35 -3.26
CA ASN A 44 -4.75 4.55 -3.24
C ASN A 44 -4.19 4.63 -1.81
N ALA A 45 -2.89 4.37 -1.67
CA ALA A 45 -2.17 4.52 -0.42
C ALA A 45 -1.82 6.00 -0.18
N VAL A 46 -2.52 6.62 0.77
CA VAL A 46 -2.36 8.05 1.10
C VAL A 46 -2.21 8.22 2.61
N GLU A 47 -1.23 9.01 3.03
CA GLU A 47 -0.97 9.33 4.43
C GLU A 47 -0.67 10.81 4.60
N TYR A 48 -1.22 11.45 5.64
CA TYR A 48 -0.80 12.78 6.06
C TYR A 48 -0.02 12.68 7.37
N LYS A 49 1.29 12.95 7.31
CA LYS A 49 2.19 12.92 8.47
C LYS A 49 3.25 14.00 8.37
N ASP A 50 3.69 14.53 9.51
CA ASP A 50 4.78 15.51 9.60
C ASP A 50 4.58 16.72 8.67
N GLY A 51 3.32 17.17 8.51
CA GLY A 51 2.96 18.28 7.62
C GLY A 51 3.05 17.95 6.12
N LYS A 52 3.15 16.68 5.73
CA LYS A 52 3.27 16.21 4.35
C LYS A 52 2.15 15.25 3.99
N LEU A 53 1.57 15.46 2.82
CA LEU A 53 0.73 14.48 2.14
C LEU A 53 1.64 13.54 1.34
N VAL A 54 1.63 12.25 1.67
CA VAL A 54 2.42 11.20 1.04
C VAL A 54 1.48 10.28 0.27
N ILE A 55 1.81 10.05 -1.00
CA ILE A 55 1.07 9.20 -1.94
C ILE A 55 2.06 8.17 -2.47
N THR A 56 1.69 6.89 -2.45
CA THR A 56 2.60 5.79 -2.81
C THR A 56 2.01 4.93 -3.91
N ASP A 57 2.78 4.77 -4.99
CA ASP A 57 2.41 3.90 -6.11
C ASP A 57 2.48 2.42 -5.73
N GLN A 58 1.64 1.64 -6.39
CA GLN A 58 1.67 0.19 -6.27
C GLN A 58 2.48 -0.42 -7.41
N TYR A 59 3.18 -1.52 -7.14
CA TYR A 59 3.84 -2.27 -8.22
C TYR A 59 2.79 -2.81 -9.21
N ALA A 60 3.09 -2.66 -10.49
CA ALA A 60 2.33 -3.33 -11.53
C ALA A 60 2.52 -4.84 -11.40
N PRO A 61 1.46 -5.65 -11.53
CA PRO A 61 1.61 -7.10 -11.56
C PRO A 61 2.51 -7.50 -12.74
N THR A 62 3.60 -8.21 -12.47
CA THR A 62 4.39 -8.83 -13.52
C THR A 62 3.56 -9.93 -14.18
N THR A 63 2.97 -9.63 -15.32
CA THR A 63 2.43 -10.66 -16.20
C THR A 63 3.61 -11.41 -16.82
N THR A 64 3.97 -12.55 -16.22
CA THR A 64 4.75 -13.58 -16.94
C THR A 64 3.84 -14.12 -18.03
N THR A 65 3.90 -13.53 -19.23
CA THR A 65 3.30 -14.14 -20.42
C THR A 65 4.13 -15.36 -20.78
N GLU A 66 3.91 -16.48 -20.09
CA GLU A 66 4.32 -17.80 -20.59
C GLU A 66 3.51 -18.09 -21.86
N THR A 67 4.09 -17.73 -23.00
CA THR A 67 3.65 -18.27 -24.29
C THR A 67 4.19 -19.69 -24.37
N PRO A 68 3.37 -20.74 -24.59
CA PRO A 68 3.85 -22.11 -24.66
C PRO A 68 4.53 -22.32 -26.01
N ASN A 69 5.79 -21.91 -26.13
CA ASN A 69 6.63 -22.26 -27.28
C ASN A 69 7.67 -23.32 -26.85
N PRO A 70 7.85 -24.39 -27.63
CA PRO A 70 8.66 -25.55 -27.27
C PRO A 70 10.17 -25.22 -27.18
N PRO A 71 10.96 -26.00 -26.43
CA PRO A 71 12.30 -25.60 -25.99
C PRO A 71 13.33 -25.68 -27.12
N SER A 72 14.11 -24.61 -27.30
CA SER A 72 15.36 -24.63 -28.07
C SER A 72 16.55 -24.82 -27.11
N PRO A 73 17.42 -25.83 -27.31
CA PRO A 73 18.44 -26.20 -26.34
C PRO A 73 19.71 -25.35 -26.48
N GLY A 74 20.20 -24.83 -25.35
CA GLY A 74 21.64 -24.60 -25.20
C GLY A 74 22.12 -23.16 -25.04
N LYS A 75 21.72 -22.48 -23.96
CA LYS A 75 22.61 -21.48 -23.34
C LYS A 75 22.48 -21.54 -21.83
N LYS A 76 23.50 -22.11 -21.18
CA LYS A 76 23.67 -22.13 -19.71
C LYS A 76 23.73 -20.67 -19.23
N ARG A 77 22.62 -20.10 -18.79
CA ARG A 77 22.62 -18.84 -18.03
C ARG A 77 22.84 -19.20 -16.56
N LYS A 78 23.99 -18.77 -16.04
CA LYS A 78 24.39 -18.85 -14.65
C LYS A 78 23.26 -18.27 -13.80
N ALA A 79 22.59 -19.10 -13.01
CA ALA A 79 21.63 -18.65 -12.03
C ALA A 79 22.38 -17.85 -10.96
N LEU A 80 22.09 -16.55 -10.86
CA LEU A 80 22.29 -15.80 -9.65
C LEU A 80 20.91 -15.68 -9.00
N PRO A 81 20.74 -16.04 -7.72
CA PRO A 81 19.45 -15.86 -7.07
C PRO A 81 19.17 -14.36 -6.98
N LYS A 82 18.03 -13.91 -7.51
CA LYS A 82 17.42 -12.67 -7.06
C LYS A 82 16.40 -13.08 -6.03
N THR A 83 16.86 -13.10 -4.78
CA THR A 83 16.06 -13.41 -3.59
C THR A 83 14.75 -12.63 -3.62
N GLY A 84 13.65 -13.38 -3.69
CA GLY A 84 12.29 -12.88 -3.91
C GLY A 84 11.38 -13.86 -4.67
N GLU A 85 11.89 -15.01 -5.15
CA GLU A 85 11.04 -16.11 -5.61
C GLU A 85 10.32 -16.78 -4.43
N GLU A 86 9.05 -16.43 -4.23
CA GLU A 86 8.12 -17.22 -3.42
C GLU A 86 7.56 -18.37 -4.30
N SER A 87 8.40 -19.34 -4.66
CA SER A 87 7.89 -20.62 -5.18
C SER A 87 7.45 -21.47 -3.97
N GLY A 88 6.27 -21.17 -3.45
CA GLY A 88 5.71 -21.82 -2.28
C GLY A 88 4.23 -21.49 -2.13
N LEU A 89 3.38 -22.35 -2.68
CA LEU A 89 1.97 -22.45 -2.33
C LEU A 89 1.83 -22.46 -0.78
N THR A 90 0.88 -21.67 -0.25
CA THR A 90 0.46 -21.54 1.17
C THR A 90 1.19 -20.51 2.04
N THR A 91 0.74 -19.25 2.04
CA THR A 91 0.78 -18.40 3.25
C THR A 91 -0.49 -17.56 3.33
N THR A 92 -1.57 -18.23 3.70
CA THR A 92 -2.77 -17.57 4.21
C THR A 92 -2.50 -17.22 5.69
N LEU A 93 -2.61 -15.93 6.04
CA LEU A 93 -2.97 -15.42 7.37
C LEU A 93 -1.89 -15.41 8.50
N ILE A 94 -0.93 -14.48 8.45
CA ILE A 94 -0.13 -14.09 9.64
C ILE A 94 -0.55 -12.72 10.21
N GLY A 95 -1.24 -11.87 9.43
CA GLY A 95 -1.66 -10.53 9.87
C GLY A 95 -2.91 -10.47 10.75
N PHE A 96 -3.78 -11.49 10.73
CA PHE A 96 -5.07 -11.46 11.43
C PHE A 96 -5.12 -12.29 12.73
N THR A 97 -4.13 -13.13 13.02
CA THR A 97 -4.14 -13.97 14.24
C THR A 97 -3.59 -13.25 15.48
N LEU A 98 -2.72 -12.24 15.32
CA LEU A 98 -2.19 -11.46 16.46
C LEU A 98 -3.12 -10.34 16.94
N LEU A 99 -4.04 -9.83 16.10
CA LEU A 99 -4.97 -8.76 16.50
C LEU A 99 -6.23 -9.26 17.24
N VAL A 100 -6.57 -10.55 17.15
CA VAL A 100 -7.73 -11.09 17.88
C VAL A 100 -7.38 -11.45 19.34
N VAL A 101 -6.13 -11.83 19.64
CA VAL A 101 -5.72 -12.18 21.00
C VAL A 101 -5.56 -10.94 21.90
N VAL A 102 -5.07 -9.81 21.37
CA VAL A 102 -4.92 -8.56 22.14
C VAL A 102 -6.27 -7.88 22.41
N GLY A 103 -7.19 -7.94 21.45
CA GLY A 103 -8.54 -7.37 21.61
C GLY A 103 -9.36 -8.04 22.72
N ALA A 104 -9.34 -9.38 22.80
CA ALA A 104 -10.10 -10.12 23.80
C ALA A 104 -9.60 -9.87 25.24
N ALA A 105 -8.27 -9.80 25.45
CA ALA A 105 -7.70 -9.53 26.77
C ALA A 105 -8.03 -8.11 27.27
N SER A 106 -8.05 -7.12 26.38
CA SER A 106 -8.37 -5.72 26.70
C SER A 106 -9.83 -5.55 27.11
N VAL A 107 -10.75 -6.24 26.43
CA VAL A 107 -12.20 -6.19 26.73
C VAL A 107 -12.52 -6.92 28.04
N LEU A 108 -11.86 -8.05 28.33
CA LEU A 108 -12.05 -8.76 29.61
C LEU A 108 -11.46 -7.98 30.80
N TYR A 109 -10.33 -7.28 30.62
CA TYR A 109 -9.70 -6.50 31.68
C TYR A 109 -10.51 -5.26 32.08
N ARG A 110 -11.23 -4.62 31.16
CA ARG A 110 -12.12 -3.49 31.52
C ARG A 110 -13.32 -3.93 32.37
N LYS A 111 -13.84 -5.14 32.14
CA LYS A 111 -15.02 -5.65 32.87
C LYS A 111 -14.72 -6.09 34.30
N SER A 112 -13.48 -6.49 34.63
CA SER A 112 -13.13 -6.90 36.00
C SER A 112 -12.86 -5.74 36.95
N LYS A 113 -12.75 -4.50 36.44
CA LYS A 113 -12.50 -3.30 37.26
C LYS A 113 -13.77 -2.50 37.57
N GLU A 114 -14.89 -2.86 36.95
CA GLU A 114 -16.21 -2.26 37.22
C GLU A 114 -17.05 -3.09 38.21
N SER A 115 -16.51 -4.20 38.73
CA SER A 115 -17.18 -5.09 39.69
C SER A 115 -16.55 -5.11 41.08
N GLU A 116 -15.83 -4.05 41.47
CA GLU A 116 -15.38 -3.83 42.86
C GLU A 116 -16.08 -2.60 43.45
#